data_AF-A0A3C2DHK2-F1
#
_entry.id   AF-A0A3C2DHK2-F1
#
_cell.length_a   1.000
_cell.length_b   1.000
_cell.length_c   1.000
_cell.angle_alpha   90.00
_cell.angle_beta   90.00
_cell.angle_gamma   90.00
#
_symmetry.space_group_name_H-M   'P 1'
#
loop_
_entity.id
_entity.type
_entity.pdbx_description
1 polymer ?
#
loop_
_entity_poly.entity_id
_entity_poly.type
_entity_poly.pdbx_seq_one_letter_code
_entity_poly.pdbx_strand_id
1 'polypeptide(L)'
;MDKRPDPPGEPALLGTFVHRVLELLCAQPAGTRTVERARELAGEAWPDTQNDPDYIALGHDETSQRDFKWRGWTAIENLWRLEDPDQIKVRATEAKVQATVGGVPFFGIVDRIDVESDGLVITDYKTGKAPRPNDLPASLDQVLLYAAAVEDHLGERP
;
A
#
# COMPACT_ATOMS: atom_id res chain seq x y z
N MET A 1 -29.35 -9.96 -10.27
CA MET A 1 -28.15 -10.47 -10.98
C MET A 1 -26.97 -9.94 -10.21
N ASP A 2 -26.46 -10.76 -9.29
CA ASP A 2 -25.34 -10.41 -8.42
C ASP A 2 -24.06 -10.58 -9.25
N LYS A 3 -23.56 -9.47 -9.81
CA LYS A 3 -22.40 -9.48 -10.69
C LYS A 3 -21.17 -9.52 -9.77
N ARG A 4 -20.63 -10.73 -9.56
CA ARG A 4 -19.33 -10.86 -8.86
C ARG A 4 -18.30 -9.97 -9.56
N PRO A 5 -17.42 -9.30 -8.81
CA PRO A 5 -16.32 -8.55 -9.42
C PRO A 5 -15.53 -9.47 -10.35
N ASP A 6 -15.10 -8.93 -11.49
CA ASP A 6 -14.13 -9.62 -12.33
C ASP A 6 -12.84 -9.87 -11.52
N PRO A 7 -12.14 -10.99 -11.73
CA PRO A 7 -10.89 -11.26 -11.04
C PRO A 7 -9.88 -10.14 -11.28
N PRO A 8 -9.01 -9.83 -10.30
CA PRO A 8 -8.04 -8.76 -10.43
C PRO A 8 -7.10 -9.04 -11.61
N GLY A 9 -6.92 -8.03 -12.47
CA GLY A 9 -5.93 -8.10 -13.53
C GLY A 9 -4.50 -7.99 -12.98
N GLU A 10 -3.53 -8.35 -13.82
CA GLU A 10 -2.09 -8.30 -13.49
C GLU A 10 -1.63 -6.99 -12.81
N PRO A 11 -2.07 -5.77 -13.22
CA PRO A 11 -1.66 -4.55 -12.53
C PRO A 11 -2.11 -4.48 -11.06
N ALA A 12 -3.27 -5.04 -10.72
CA ALA A 12 -3.78 -5.04 -9.35
C ALA A 12 -3.00 -6.03 -8.46
N LEU A 13 -2.67 -7.21 -9.01
CA LEU A 13 -1.83 -8.19 -8.33
C LEU A 13 -0.40 -7.68 -8.13
N LEU A 14 0.15 -6.96 -9.13
CA LEU A 14 1.45 -6.29 -9.01
C LEU A 14 1.43 -5.26 -7.87
N GLY A 15 0.36 -4.46 -7.80
CA GLY A 15 0.17 -3.49 -6.73
C GLY A 15 0.14 -4.16 -5.35
N THR A 16 -0.63 -5.25 -5.23
CA THR A 16 -0.73 -6.04 -3.99
C THR A 16 0.63 -6.57 -3.55
N PHE A 17 1.42 -7.15 -4.46
CA PHE A 17 2.77 -7.61 -4.16
C PHE A 17 3.68 -6.49 -3.68
N VAL A 18 3.67 -5.34 -4.35
CA VAL A 18 4.47 -4.17 -3.97
C VAL A 18 4.06 -3.64 -2.59
N HIS A 19 2.77 -3.46 -2.33
CA HIS A 19 2.27 -2.95 -1.05
C HIS A 19 2.70 -3.87 0.09
N ARG A 20 2.57 -5.19 -0.11
CA ARG A 20 2.99 -6.18 0.88
C ARG A 20 4.47 -6.04 1.26
N VAL A 21 5.34 -5.82 0.28
CA VAL A 21 6.78 -5.63 0.56
C VAL A 21 7.04 -4.31 1.30
N LEU A 22 6.38 -3.22 0.90
CA LEU A 22 6.55 -1.92 1.54
C LEU A 22 6.00 -1.91 2.98
N GLU A 23 4.88 -2.58 3.21
CA GLU A 23 4.29 -2.82 4.53
C GLU A 23 5.29 -3.56 5.42
N LEU A 24 5.80 -4.71 4.96
CA LEU A 24 6.79 -5.50 5.70
C LEU A 24 8.06 -4.72 6.03
N LEU A 25 8.52 -3.88 5.09
CA LEU A 25 9.68 -3.02 5.26
C LEU A 25 9.43 -1.96 6.32
N CYS A 26 8.33 -1.21 6.20
CA CYS A 26 8.00 -0.12 7.13
C CYS A 26 7.64 -0.63 8.53
N ALA A 27 7.19 -1.87 8.66
CA ALA A 27 6.99 -2.55 9.94
C ALA A 27 8.31 -2.93 10.64
N GLN A 28 9.44 -2.96 9.93
CA GLN A 28 10.74 -3.17 10.57
C GLN A 28 11.13 -1.97 11.46
N PRO A 29 12.00 -2.15 12.47
CA PRO A 29 12.59 -1.05 13.21
C PRO A 29 13.33 -0.07 12.29
N ALA A 30 13.36 1.22 12.67
CA ALA A 30 14.29 2.16 12.05
C ALA A 30 15.74 1.71 12.28
N GLY A 31 16.62 1.99 11.33
CA GLY A 31 17.99 1.48 11.20
C GLY A 31 18.12 0.21 10.36
N THR A 32 17.02 -0.49 10.03
CA THR A 32 17.06 -1.76 9.28
C THR A 32 16.32 -1.70 7.95
N ARG A 33 15.74 -0.55 7.58
CA ARG A 33 14.86 -0.40 6.41
C ARG A 33 15.67 -0.07 5.15
N THR A 34 16.56 -0.97 4.77
CA THR A 34 17.45 -0.78 3.61
C THR A 34 16.90 -1.39 2.33
N VAL A 35 17.50 -1.03 1.19
CA VAL A 35 17.18 -1.63 -0.12
C VAL A 35 17.46 -3.13 -0.10
N GLU A 36 18.55 -3.56 0.53
CA GLU A 36 18.89 -4.98 0.68
C GLU A 36 17.81 -5.72 1.47
N ARG A 37 17.34 -5.13 2.59
CA ARG A 37 16.27 -5.75 3.38
C ARG A 37 14.97 -5.82 2.60
N ALA A 38 14.63 -4.79 1.83
CA ALA A 38 13.44 -4.84 0.96
C ALA A 38 13.53 -5.93 -0.10
N ARG A 39 14.73 -6.22 -0.61
CA ARG A 39 14.96 -7.31 -1.57
C ARG A 39 14.73 -8.68 -0.94
N GLU A 40 15.18 -8.88 0.30
CA GLU A 40 14.92 -10.10 1.07
C GLU A 40 13.43 -10.27 1.31
N LEU A 41 12.75 -9.21 1.78
CA LEU A 41 11.30 -9.20 2.02
C LEU A 41 10.50 -9.46 0.73
N ALA A 42 10.93 -8.95 -0.43
CA ALA A 42 10.33 -9.28 -1.71
C ALA A 42 10.46 -10.77 -2.06
N GLY A 43 11.58 -11.40 -1.69
CA GLY A 43 11.76 -12.85 -1.79
C GLY A 43 10.86 -13.62 -0.83
N GLU A 44 10.70 -13.13 0.40
CA GLU A 44 9.84 -13.72 1.44
C GLU A 44 8.35 -13.63 1.07
N ALA A 45 7.91 -12.52 0.47
CA ALA A 45 6.51 -12.29 0.08
C ALA A 45 6.13 -12.95 -1.26
N TRP A 46 7.11 -13.25 -2.11
CA TRP A 46 6.83 -13.80 -3.45
C TRP A 46 6.01 -15.10 -3.46
N PRO A 47 6.26 -16.10 -2.58
CA PRO A 47 5.47 -17.33 -2.55
C PRO A 47 3.98 -17.08 -2.37
N ASP A 48 3.58 -16.06 -1.60
CA ASP A 48 2.16 -15.75 -1.39
C ASP A 48 1.51 -15.29 -2.70
N THR A 49 2.17 -14.39 -3.44
CA THR A 49 1.71 -13.95 -4.77
C THR A 49 1.72 -15.10 -5.78
N GLN A 50 2.77 -15.93 -5.77
CA GLN A 50 2.90 -17.02 -6.73
C GLN A 50 1.83 -18.11 -6.54
N ASN A 51 1.41 -18.34 -5.31
CA ASN A 51 0.41 -19.33 -4.96
C ASN A 51 -1.03 -18.77 -4.97
N ASP A 52 -1.20 -17.47 -5.23
CA ASP A 52 -2.50 -16.83 -5.37
C ASP A 52 -3.25 -17.41 -6.59
N PRO A 53 -4.49 -17.91 -6.43
CA PRO A 53 -5.29 -18.42 -7.55
C PRO A 53 -5.48 -17.43 -8.70
N ASP A 54 -5.61 -16.13 -8.41
CA ASP A 54 -5.79 -15.10 -9.43
C ASP A 54 -4.50 -14.87 -10.21
N TYR A 55 -3.34 -14.92 -9.54
CA TYR A 55 -2.03 -14.87 -10.21
C TYR A 55 -1.80 -16.12 -11.08
N ILE A 56 -2.12 -17.31 -10.55
CA ILE A 56 -2.04 -18.57 -11.31
C ILE A 56 -2.94 -18.51 -12.56
N ALA A 57 -4.13 -17.92 -12.44
CA ALA A 57 -5.08 -17.79 -13.55
C ALA A 57 -4.57 -16.88 -14.69
N LEU A 58 -3.60 -16.00 -14.44
CA LEU A 58 -2.94 -15.22 -15.50
C LEU A 58 -2.11 -16.08 -16.46
N GLY A 59 -1.69 -17.28 -16.03
CA GLY A 59 -1.00 -18.24 -16.89
C GLY A 59 0.39 -17.76 -17.36
N HIS A 60 1.09 -16.99 -16.53
CA HIS A 60 2.43 -16.49 -16.85
C HIS A 60 3.43 -17.63 -17.11
N ASP A 61 4.20 -17.49 -18.19
CA ASP A 61 5.39 -18.30 -18.41
C ASP A 61 6.58 -17.76 -17.58
N GLU A 62 7.73 -18.41 -17.67
CA GLU A 62 8.93 -17.97 -16.94
C GLU A 62 9.34 -16.53 -17.28
N THR A 63 9.16 -16.12 -18.54
CA THR A 63 9.53 -14.78 -19.02
C THR A 63 8.61 -13.72 -18.40
N SER A 64 7.31 -13.94 -18.46
CA SER A 64 6.30 -13.02 -17.94
C SER A 64 6.37 -12.93 -16.41
N GLN A 65 6.65 -14.04 -15.73
CA GLN A 65 6.90 -14.02 -14.28
C GLN A 65 8.14 -13.19 -13.93
N ARG A 66 9.22 -13.28 -14.71
CA ARG A 66 10.43 -12.46 -14.50
C ARG A 66 10.14 -10.97 -14.72
N ASP A 67 9.35 -10.64 -15.75
CA ASP A 67 8.92 -9.25 -15.99
C ASP A 67 8.07 -8.70 -14.84
N PHE A 68 7.09 -9.49 -14.37
CA PHE A 68 6.26 -9.13 -13.21
C PHE A 68 7.11 -8.81 -11.98
N LYS A 69 8.05 -9.70 -11.62
CA LYS A 69 8.97 -9.50 -10.49
C LYS A 69 9.83 -8.24 -10.68
N TRP A 70 10.34 -8.04 -11.88
CA TRP A 70 11.19 -6.88 -12.18
C TRP A 70 10.41 -5.57 -12.05
N ARG A 71 9.20 -5.50 -12.60
CA ARG A 71 8.30 -4.34 -12.45
C ARG A 71 7.95 -4.09 -10.99
N GLY A 72 7.68 -5.14 -10.23
CA GLY A 72 7.42 -5.05 -8.79
C GLY A 72 8.62 -4.48 -8.05
N TRP A 73 9.82 -5.00 -8.32
CA TRP A 73 11.06 -4.49 -7.74
C TRP A 73 11.31 -3.01 -8.08
N THR A 74 11.14 -2.62 -9.34
CA THR A 74 11.30 -1.21 -9.75
C THR A 74 10.31 -0.30 -9.01
N ALA A 75 9.08 -0.75 -8.78
CA ALA A 75 8.10 0.01 -7.99
C ALA A 75 8.50 0.12 -6.51
N ILE A 76 8.99 -0.96 -5.90
CA ILE A 76 9.49 -0.99 -4.51
C ILE A 76 10.69 -0.04 -4.36
N GLU A 77 11.68 -0.15 -5.24
CA GLU A 77 12.92 0.66 -5.19
C GLU A 77 12.64 2.16 -5.41
N ASN A 78 11.58 2.50 -6.15
CA ASN A 78 11.18 3.90 -6.33
C ASN A 78 10.79 4.59 -5.02
N LEU A 79 10.52 3.86 -3.93
CA LEU A 79 10.29 4.44 -2.60
C LEU A 79 11.42 5.41 -2.22
N TRP A 80 12.68 5.00 -2.41
CA TRP A 80 13.86 5.80 -2.06
C TRP A 80 14.04 7.06 -2.89
N ARG A 81 13.30 7.20 -4.00
CA ARG A 81 13.27 8.45 -4.76
C ARG A 81 12.25 9.45 -4.20
N LEU A 82 11.29 8.97 -3.44
CA LEU A 82 10.22 9.76 -2.82
C LEU A 82 10.60 10.13 -1.39
N GLU A 83 11.14 9.18 -0.63
CA GLU A 83 11.42 9.32 0.80
C GLU A 83 12.51 8.35 1.27
N ASP A 84 13.08 8.60 2.46
CA ASP A 84 13.93 7.62 3.13
C ASP A 84 13.10 6.85 4.19
N PRO A 85 12.78 5.56 3.96
CA PRO A 85 11.96 4.78 4.89
C PRO A 85 12.58 4.65 6.29
N ASP A 86 13.90 4.82 6.41
CA ASP A 86 14.60 4.73 7.69
C ASP A 86 14.44 5.98 8.55
N GLN A 87 14.16 7.14 7.93
CA GLN A 87 13.96 8.41 8.63
C GLN A 87 12.52 8.62 9.08
N ILE A 88 11.59 7.77 8.64
CA ILE A 88 10.15 7.94 8.91
C ILE A 88 9.78 7.23 10.20
N LYS A 89 9.09 7.96 11.08
CA LYS A 89 8.55 7.43 12.31
C LYS A 89 7.18 6.78 12.07
N VAL A 90 7.21 5.55 11.59
CA VAL A 90 6.01 4.74 11.32
C VAL A 90 5.32 4.37 12.63
N ARG A 91 4.04 4.71 12.76
CA ARG A 91 3.17 4.29 13.87
C ARG A 91 2.56 2.92 13.62
N ALA A 92 2.05 2.72 12.40
CA ALA A 92 1.40 1.48 12.01
C ALA A 92 1.46 1.30 10.48
N THR A 93 1.47 0.04 10.05
CA THR A 93 1.24 -0.37 8.67
C THR A 93 -0.05 -1.18 8.59
N GLU A 94 -0.74 -1.17 7.45
CA GLU A 94 -2.02 -1.86 7.23
C GLU A 94 -3.06 -1.56 8.34
N ALA A 95 -3.15 -0.28 8.72
CA ALA A 95 -3.97 0.15 9.84
C ALA A 95 -5.46 0.14 9.46
N LYS A 96 -6.25 -0.66 10.19
CA LYS A 96 -7.71 -0.61 10.10
C LYS A 96 -8.21 0.66 10.75
N VAL A 97 -8.94 1.46 10.00
CA VAL A 97 -9.51 2.72 10.48
C VAL A 97 -11.03 2.68 10.38
N GLN A 98 -11.69 3.31 11.34
CA GLN A 98 -13.14 3.43 11.42
C GLN A 98 -13.50 4.88 11.71
N ALA A 99 -14.50 5.41 11.01
CA ALA A 99 -15.03 6.76 11.23
C ALA A 99 -16.55 6.77 11.12
N THR A 100 -17.17 7.88 11.54
CA THR A 100 -18.53 8.23 11.11
C THR A 100 -18.50 9.57 10.39
N VAL A 101 -18.75 9.58 9.07
CA VAL A 101 -18.75 10.80 8.25
C VAL A 101 -20.18 11.13 7.83
N GLY A 102 -20.68 12.30 8.23
CA GLY A 102 -22.06 12.71 7.93
C GLY A 102 -23.12 11.76 8.50
N GLY A 103 -22.83 11.05 9.59
CA GLY A 103 -23.72 10.05 10.19
C GLY A 103 -23.63 8.65 9.56
N VAL A 104 -22.74 8.44 8.59
CA VAL A 104 -22.53 7.14 7.94
C VAL A 104 -21.23 6.52 8.46
N PRO A 105 -21.26 5.27 8.98
CA PRO A 105 -20.05 4.59 9.39
C PRO A 105 -19.19 4.22 8.18
N PHE A 106 -17.89 4.48 8.28
CA PHE A 106 -16.87 4.14 7.32
C PHE A 106 -15.84 3.21 7.94
N PHE A 107 -15.38 2.25 7.16
CA PHE A 107 -14.31 1.32 7.51
C PHE A 107 -13.35 1.22 6.35
N GLY A 108 -12.05 1.29 6.63
CA GLY A 108 -11.03 1.13 5.60
C GLY A 108 -9.70 0.66 6.17
N ILE A 109 -8.74 0.49 5.28
CA ILE A 109 -7.37 0.09 5.61
C ILE A 109 -6.44 1.14 4.98
N VAL A 110 -5.54 1.68 5.79
CA VAL A 110 -4.49 2.60 5.37
C VAL A 110 -3.17 1.83 5.28
N ASP A 111 -2.40 2.01 4.21
CA ASP A 111 -1.12 1.31 4.05
C ASP A 111 -0.13 1.67 5.16
N ARG A 112 0.00 2.96 5.52
CA ARG A 112 0.91 3.43 6.56
C ARG A 112 0.42 4.68 7.27
N ILE A 113 0.59 4.73 8.59
CA ILE A 113 0.39 5.91 9.44
C ILE A 113 1.74 6.29 10.05
N ASP A 114 2.15 7.53 9.84
CA ASP A 114 3.40 8.11 10.31
C ASP A 114 3.15 9.12 11.43
N VAL A 115 4.13 9.30 12.32
CA VAL A 115 4.09 10.31 13.38
C VAL A 115 4.98 11.47 12.98
N GLU A 116 4.38 12.64 12.82
CA GLU A 116 5.10 13.90 12.62
C GLU A 116 4.99 14.81 13.85
N SER A 117 5.57 16.01 13.77
CA SER A 117 5.65 16.95 14.88
C SER A 117 4.33 17.66 15.21
N ASP A 118 3.43 17.75 14.23
CA ASP A 118 2.16 18.45 14.27
C ASP A 118 0.94 17.51 14.18
N GLY A 119 1.14 16.21 13.96
CA GLY A 119 0.05 15.24 13.85
C GLY A 119 0.46 13.89 13.29
N LEU A 120 -0.51 13.19 12.72
CA LEU A 120 -0.35 11.88 12.09
C LEU A 120 -0.45 11.98 10.56
N VAL A 121 0.53 11.50 9.82
CA VAL A 121 0.46 11.52 8.35
C VAL A 121 -0.02 10.17 7.84
N ILE A 122 -1.03 10.20 6.96
CA ILE A 122 -1.61 9.02 6.32
C ILE A 122 -0.99 8.85 4.95
N THR A 123 -0.34 7.70 4.73
CA THR A 123 0.30 7.36 3.45
C THR A 123 -0.40 6.14 2.84
N ASP A 124 -0.78 6.27 1.57
CA ASP A 124 -1.36 5.21 0.74
C ASP A 124 -0.50 5.09 -0.53
N TYR A 125 0.10 3.92 -0.72
CA TYR A 125 0.98 3.68 -1.86
C TYR A 125 0.12 3.56 -3.11
N LYS A 126 0.48 4.29 -4.17
CA LYS A 126 -0.15 4.12 -5.48
C LYS A 126 0.87 3.53 -6.44
N THR A 127 0.62 2.30 -6.87
CA THR A 127 1.46 1.58 -7.85
C THR A 127 1.03 1.84 -9.30
N GLY A 128 -0.07 2.59 -9.50
CA GLY A 128 -0.55 3.05 -10.81
C GLY A 128 0.01 4.41 -11.22
N LYS A 129 -0.45 4.95 -12.37
CA LYS A 129 -0.12 6.33 -12.78
C LYS A 129 -0.55 7.31 -11.69
N ALA A 130 0.28 8.33 -11.44
CA ALA A 130 -0.07 9.45 -10.58
C ALA A 130 -1.45 10.02 -10.98
N PRO A 131 -2.32 10.34 -10.01
CA PRO A 131 -3.64 10.90 -10.29
C PRO A 131 -3.51 12.12 -11.21
N ARG A 132 -4.32 12.20 -12.26
CA ARG A 132 -4.37 13.43 -13.07
C ARG A 132 -5.09 14.51 -12.27
N PRO A 133 -4.91 15.80 -12.59
CA PRO A 133 -5.60 16.90 -11.90
C PRO A 133 -7.12 16.74 -11.78
N ASN A 134 -7.77 16.01 -12.69
CA ASN A 134 -9.21 15.74 -12.65
C ASN A 134 -9.62 14.50 -11.84
N ASP A 135 -8.67 13.66 -11.44
CA ASP A 135 -8.89 12.49 -10.58
C ASP A 135 -8.78 12.87 -9.07
N LEU A 136 -8.41 14.14 -8.77
CA LEU A 136 -8.26 14.67 -7.41
C LEU A 136 -9.51 14.52 -6.51
N PRO A 137 -10.77 14.70 -6.97
CA PRO A 137 -11.92 14.67 -6.07
C PRO A 137 -12.07 13.31 -5.37
N ALA A 138 -11.99 12.20 -6.10
CA ALA A 138 -12.12 10.86 -5.54
C ALA A 138 -10.94 10.47 -4.63
N SER A 139 -9.72 10.92 -4.99
CA SER A 139 -8.53 10.71 -4.16
C SER A 139 -8.55 11.55 -2.89
N LEU A 140 -9.05 12.81 -2.96
CA LEU A 140 -9.24 13.67 -1.79
C LEU A 140 -10.31 13.09 -0.87
N ASP A 141 -11.43 12.62 -1.41
CA ASP A 141 -12.51 12.04 -0.62
C ASP A 141 -12.02 10.84 0.19
N GLN A 142 -11.18 9.99 -0.39
CA GLN A 142 -10.60 8.84 0.31
C GLN A 142 -9.60 9.28 1.40
N VAL A 143 -8.73 10.26 1.12
CA VAL A 143 -7.75 10.77 2.10
C VAL A 143 -8.44 11.54 3.24
N LEU A 144 -9.44 12.37 2.96
CA LEU A 144 -10.23 13.09 3.97
C LEU A 144 -11.02 12.13 4.85
N LEU A 145 -11.53 11.04 4.26
CA LEU A 145 -12.25 10.01 4.98
C LEU A 145 -11.31 9.19 5.89
N TYR A 146 -10.09 8.91 5.44
CA TYR A 146 -9.05 8.31 6.29
C TYR A 146 -8.59 9.26 7.40
N ALA A 147 -8.44 10.55 7.11
CA ALA A 147 -8.08 11.56 8.10
C ALA A 147 -9.14 11.63 9.21
N ALA A 148 -10.43 11.71 8.85
CA ALA A 148 -11.52 11.68 9.81
C ALA A 148 -11.57 10.36 10.62
N ALA A 149 -11.26 9.23 9.99
CA ALA A 149 -11.22 7.92 10.66
C ALA A 149 -10.08 7.81 11.67
N VAL A 150 -8.91 8.33 11.34
CA VAL A 150 -7.75 8.32 12.24
C VAL A 150 -7.99 9.27 13.42
N GLU A 151 -8.55 10.47 13.19
CA GLU A 151 -8.92 11.39 14.28
C GLU A 151 -9.94 10.79 15.25
N ASP A 152 -10.99 10.14 14.74
CA ASP A 152 -12.01 9.49 15.58
C ASP A 152 -11.46 8.28 16.35
N HIS A 153 -10.62 7.46 15.69
CA HIS A 153 -10.10 6.23 16.28
C HIS A 153 -8.97 6.48 17.31
N LEU A 154 -8.09 7.44 17.04
CA LEU A 154 -6.90 7.70 17.87
C LEU A 154 -7.03 8.93 18.77
N GLY A 155 -8.01 9.80 18.53
CA GLY A 155 -8.17 11.06 19.27
C GLY A 155 -7.08 12.10 18.96
N GLU A 156 -6.26 11.86 17.94
CA GLU A 156 -5.17 12.73 17.48
C GLU A 156 -5.47 13.16 16.05
N ARG A 157 -5.29 14.44 15.74
CA ARG A 157 -5.50 14.94 14.38
C ARG A 157 -4.39 14.46 13.46
N PRO A 158 -4.74 13.82 12.32
CA PRO A 158 -3.83 13.73 11.19
C PRO A 158 -3.63 15.09 10.51
#